data_AF-A0A7H5EWM5-F1
#
_entry.id   AF-A0A7H5EWM5-F1
#
_cell.length_a   1.000
_cell.length_b   1.000
_cell.length_c   1.000
_cell.angle_alpha   90.00
_cell.angle_beta   90.00
_cell.angle_gamma   90.00
#
_symmetry.space_group_name_H-M   'P 1'
#
loop_
_entity.id
_entity.type
_entity.pdbx_description
1 polymer ?
#
loop_
_entity_poly.entity_id
_entity_poly.type
_entity_poly.pdbx_seq_one_letter_code
_entity_poly.pdbx_strand_id
1 'polypeptide(L)'
;MKNFALALVALLGVLYPLSAQYATVNYDLSHNWFNQGQPLPAETDLVFTGKMPAAAEVVTVTIHSAKRGDVLHTATWHRVNAGDELSLPVNYKLRSDYTYDFQIDFFGTVGKGKQNELRQRMVNTLNAYLEAKQKDGASIDFAGGAKKLTREMNELLAELLTPYQARTGGWNRELSDLVLLKFERMEKAKMTVGYDKRDTTATKDDVRKINRITQLAEMQEILAAEVDRILSVDLLGLQDARLIDDYTTERKPGSLALNLGYGGAFLSGSLGDGTYGSAPYAGIGLPLGNRVLGTKFFRNASLVAGVFLDEFEGGDGQEVKGFLIDKPLYVGLDYKLFQFVHLNAGATTLDGRTLNVMDGVEANQLAIRPFVGLSARINLALGLGK
;
A
#
# COMPACT_ATOMS: atom_id res chain seq x y z
N MET A 1 28.52 24.18 -37.79
CA MET A 1 27.43 23.22 -37.45
C MET A 1 27.68 22.43 -36.17
N LYS A 2 28.89 21.92 -35.89
CA LYS A 2 29.23 21.21 -34.63
C LYS A 2 28.91 21.98 -33.34
N ASN A 3 29.17 23.29 -33.31
CA ASN A 3 28.96 24.12 -32.11
C ASN A 3 27.47 24.40 -31.83
N PHE A 4 26.61 24.31 -32.84
CA PHE A 4 25.17 24.51 -32.69
C PHE A 4 24.48 23.27 -32.12
N ALA A 5 24.93 22.07 -32.53
CA ALA A 5 24.48 20.80 -31.95
C ALA A 5 24.91 20.67 -30.47
N LEU A 6 26.12 21.13 -30.13
CA LEU A 6 26.59 21.11 -28.74
C LEU A 6 25.80 22.10 -27.85
N ALA A 7 25.47 23.28 -28.38
CA ALA A 7 24.64 24.26 -27.68
C ALA A 7 23.19 23.76 -27.50
N LEU A 8 22.62 23.05 -28.48
CA LEU A 8 21.27 22.47 -28.39
C LEU A 8 21.21 21.34 -27.35
N VAL A 9 22.24 20.49 -27.29
CA VAL A 9 22.35 19.42 -26.27
C VAL A 9 22.57 20.00 -24.87
N ALA A 10 23.35 21.07 -24.74
CA ALA A 10 23.52 21.78 -23.47
C ALA A 10 22.24 22.49 -23.02
N LEU A 11 21.47 23.09 -23.94
CA LEU A 11 20.19 23.75 -23.64
C LEU A 11 19.10 22.74 -23.25
N LEU A 12 19.06 21.56 -23.87
CA LEU A 12 18.16 20.47 -23.50
C LEU A 12 18.52 19.83 -22.13
N GLY A 13 19.78 19.92 -21.70
CA GLY A 13 20.23 19.43 -20.40
C GLY A 13 19.82 20.31 -19.20
N VAL A 14 19.50 21.59 -19.42
CA VAL A 14 19.14 22.55 -18.34
C VAL A 14 17.64 22.56 -18.04
N LEU A 15 16.81 21.90 -18.86
CA LEU A 15 15.35 21.89 -18.72
C LEU A 15 14.81 20.67 -17.96
N TYR A 16 15.59 20.04 -17.08
CA TYR A 16 15.06 19.06 -16.14
C TYR A 16 14.46 19.77 -14.93
N PRO A 17 13.12 19.88 -14.79
CA PRO A 17 12.56 20.28 -13.51
C PRO A 17 12.84 19.16 -12.50
N LEU A 18 13.70 19.45 -11.53
CA LEU A 18 13.80 18.76 -10.25
C LEU A 18 12.50 19.02 -9.47
N SER A 19 11.40 18.42 -9.89
CA SER A 19 10.11 18.52 -9.20
C SER A 19 9.85 17.22 -8.44
N ALA A 20 10.60 17.03 -7.37
CA ALA A 20 10.14 16.25 -6.22
C ALA A 20 9.68 17.22 -5.12
N GLN A 21 8.90 18.24 -5.49
CA GLN A 21 8.33 19.16 -4.53
C GLN A 21 7.09 18.50 -3.93
N TYR A 22 7.12 18.28 -2.63
CA TYR A 22 5.94 17.81 -1.90
C TYR A 22 4.82 18.84 -2.05
N ALA A 23 3.62 18.37 -2.38
CA ALA A 23 2.45 19.23 -2.38
C ALA A 23 2.02 19.45 -0.92
N THR A 24 1.86 20.71 -0.54
CA THR A 24 1.47 21.07 0.83
C THR A 24 -0.04 20.96 0.98
N VAL A 25 -0.47 20.26 2.03
CA VAL A 25 -1.87 20.14 2.43
C VAL A 25 -2.01 20.82 3.79
N ASN A 26 -2.72 21.93 3.86
CA ASN A 26 -2.95 22.66 5.09
C ASN A 26 -4.24 22.19 5.77
N TYR A 27 -4.12 21.61 6.95
CA TYR A 27 -5.23 21.19 7.79
C TYR A 27 -5.67 22.32 8.72
N ASP A 28 -6.95 22.67 8.66
CA ASP A 28 -7.59 23.62 9.56
C ASP A 28 -8.34 22.86 10.66
N LEU A 29 -7.76 22.87 11.86
CA LEU A 29 -8.33 22.22 13.04
C LEU A 29 -9.70 22.78 13.44
N SER A 30 -9.94 24.08 13.23
CA SER A 30 -11.19 24.74 13.68
C SER A 30 -12.37 24.35 12.80
N HIS A 31 -12.14 24.25 11.49
CA HIS A 31 -13.17 23.96 10.50
C HIS A 31 -13.21 22.49 10.07
N ASN A 32 -12.21 21.70 10.47
CA ASN A 32 -12.04 20.29 10.15
C ASN A 32 -12.04 19.99 8.64
N TRP A 33 -11.22 20.72 7.88
CA TRP A 33 -11.00 20.49 6.45
C TRP A 33 -9.54 20.68 6.07
N PHE A 34 -9.17 20.18 4.90
CA PHE A 34 -7.91 20.53 4.26
C PHE A 34 -8.11 21.73 3.33
N ASN A 35 -7.06 22.49 3.04
CA ASN A 35 -6.96 23.46 1.94
C ASN A 35 -8.20 24.36 1.74
N GLN A 36 -8.90 24.75 2.82
CA GLN A 36 -10.15 25.53 2.73
C GLN A 36 -11.26 24.86 1.88
N GLY A 37 -11.33 23.52 1.91
CA GLY A 37 -12.28 22.73 1.14
C GLY A 37 -11.88 22.47 -0.33
N GLN A 38 -10.67 22.87 -0.75
CA GLN A 38 -10.19 22.60 -2.11
C GLN A 38 -9.71 21.15 -2.28
N PRO A 39 -9.92 20.53 -3.46
CA PRO A 39 -9.47 19.16 -3.71
C PRO A 39 -7.98 18.93 -3.39
N LEU A 40 -7.66 17.75 -2.87
CA LEU A 40 -6.29 17.39 -2.51
C LEU A 40 -5.41 17.16 -3.74
N PRO A 41 -4.11 17.47 -3.67
CA PRO A 41 -3.16 17.14 -4.72
C PRO A 41 -3.13 15.63 -5.00
N ALA A 42 -3.16 15.26 -6.27
CA ALA A 42 -3.16 13.87 -6.71
C ALA A 42 -1.78 13.47 -7.22
N GLU A 43 -1.45 12.18 -7.14
CA GLU A 43 -0.28 11.57 -7.79
C GLU A 43 1.09 12.19 -7.41
N THR A 44 1.15 12.87 -6.27
CA THR A 44 2.33 13.55 -5.74
C THR A 44 2.51 13.19 -4.27
N ASP A 45 3.73 13.35 -3.77
CA ASP A 45 4.01 13.18 -2.35
C ASP A 45 3.46 14.40 -1.59
N LEU A 46 2.89 14.19 -0.41
CA LEU A 46 2.16 15.20 0.35
C LEU A 46 2.92 15.59 1.61
N VAL A 47 2.80 16.84 2.05
CA VAL A 47 3.16 17.25 3.43
C VAL A 47 1.92 17.85 4.06
N PHE A 48 1.41 17.19 5.09
CA PHE A 48 0.34 17.74 5.92
C PHE A 48 0.94 18.77 6.86
N THR A 49 0.39 19.97 6.82
CA THR A 49 0.74 21.11 7.66
C THR A 49 -0.48 21.60 8.40
N GLY A 50 -0.30 22.29 9.51
CA GLY A 50 -1.44 22.87 10.23
C GLY A 50 -1.09 23.19 11.68
N LYS A 51 -2.07 23.74 12.41
CA LYS A 51 -1.94 23.93 13.86
C LYS A 51 -2.43 22.69 14.59
N MET A 52 -1.72 22.26 15.62
CA MET A 52 -2.18 21.19 16.51
C MET A 52 -2.58 21.71 17.90
N PRO A 53 -3.43 20.98 18.63
CA PRO A 53 -3.71 21.30 20.03
C PRO A 53 -2.41 21.35 20.86
N ALA A 54 -2.30 22.31 21.79
CA ALA A 54 -1.11 22.47 22.64
C ALA A 54 -0.77 21.20 23.45
N ALA A 55 -1.79 20.42 23.83
CA ALA A 55 -1.62 19.17 24.57
C ALA A 55 -1.21 17.97 23.70
N ALA A 56 -1.25 18.09 22.37
CA ALA A 56 -0.94 17.00 21.45
C ALA A 56 0.58 16.87 21.24
N GLU A 57 1.13 15.72 21.55
CA GLU A 57 2.56 15.41 21.37
C GLU A 57 2.81 14.47 20.20
N VAL A 58 1.82 13.65 19.86
CA VAL A 58 1.86 12.77 18.69
C VAL A 58 0.58 12.98 17.90
N VAL A 59 0.73 13.07 16.58
CA VAL A 59 -0.39 13.17 15.63
C VAL A 59 -0.27 12.02 14.65
N THR A 60 -1.34 11.25 14.50
CA THR A 60 -1.40 10.18 13.52
C THR A 60 -2.44 10.53 12.47
N VAL A 61 -2.04 10.50 11.20
CA VAL A 61 -2.95 10.67 10.05
C VAL A 61 -3.12 9.32 9.38
N THR A 62 -4.35 8.82 9.38
CA THR A 62 -4.74 7.58 8.71
C THR A 62 -5.60 7.91 7.51
N ILE A 63 -5.23 7.35 6.35
CA ILE A 63 -5.92 7.53 5.07
C ILE A 63 -6.72 6.26 4.79
N HIS A 64 -8.02 6.42 4.57
CA HIS A 64 -8.93 5.34 4.25
C HIS A 64 -9.47 5.49 2.82
N SER A 65 -9.85 4.37 2.22
CA SER A 65 -10.66 4.41 1.00
C SER A 65 -12.12 4.70 1.36
N ALA A 66 -12.71 5.76 0.78
CA ALA A 66 -14.08 6.17 1.07
C ALA A 66 -15.12 5.06 0.82
N LYS A 67 -14.86 4.19 -0.16
CA LYS A 67 -15.80 3.14 -0.57
C LYS A 67 -15.73 1.85 0.24
N ARG A 68 -14.63 1.59 0.95
CA ARG A 68 -14.39 0.29 1.62
C ARG A 68 -13.99 0.41 3.09
N GLY A 69 -13.66 1.61 3.57
CA GLY A 69 -13.13 1.81 4.93
C GLY A 69 -11.72 1.26 5.15
N ASP A 70 -11.16 0.54 4.16
CA ASP A 70 -9.83 -0.05 4.23
C ASP A 70 -8.77 1.03 4.52
N VAL A 71 -7.89 0.75 5.48
CA VAL A 71 -6.72 1.58 5.77
C VAL A 71 -5.73 1.46 4.61
N LEU A 72 -5.46 2.57 3.95
CA LEU A 72 -4.53 2.65 2.82
C LEU A 72 -3.13 3.03 3.26
N HIS A 73 -3.04 3.92 4.25
CA HIS A 73 -1.77 4.41 4.78
C HIS A 73 -1.96 5.03 6.17
N THR A 74 -0.92 4.95 7.00
CA THR A 74 -0.84 5.63 8.28
C THR A 74 0.51 6.30 8.39
N ALA A 75 0.52 7.58 8.75
CA ALA A 75 1.72 8.36 9.00
C ALA A 75 1.63 8.98 10.39
N THR A 76 2.75 9.01 11.10
CA THR A 76 2.81 9.51 12.48
C THR A 76 3.84 10.63 12.58
N TRP A 77 3.44 11.70 13.24
CA TRP A 77 4.28 12.85 13.56
C TRP A 77 4.51 12.91 15.07
N HIS A 78 5.76 13.20 15.45
CA HIS A 78 6.14 13.40 16.85
C HIS A 78 6.57 14.84 17.07
N ARG A 79 6.07 15.46 18.14
CA ARG A 79 6.46 16.82 18.55
C ARG A 79 7.93 16.80 18.99
N VAL A 80 8.77 17.50 18.25
CA VAL A 80 10.21 17.66 18.57
C VAL A 80 10.45 18.91 19.43
N ASN A 81 9.69 19.99 19.20
CA ASN A 81 9.85 21.28 19.88
C ASN A 81 8.49 21.82 20.37
N ALA A 82 8.50 22.82 21.26
CA ALA A 82 7.30 23.48 21.80
C ALA A 82 6.49 24.30 20.77
N GLY A 83 6.78 24.17 19.46
CA GLY A 83 6.00 24.81 18.41
C GLY A 83 4.64 24.11 18.23
N ASP A 84 3.67 24.87 17.74
CA ASP A 84 2.30 24.41 17.47
C ASP A 84 2.06 24.10 15.97
N GLU A 85 3.14 23.96 15.20
CA GLU A 85 3.11 23.66 13.78
C GLU A 85 3.36 22.17 13.51
N LEU A 86 2.39 21.55 12.85
CA LEU A 86 2.49 20.21 12.29
C LEU A 86 3.18 20.29 10.93
N SER A 87 4.10 19.36 10.66
CA SER A 87 4.66 19.12 9.34
C SER A 87 4.94 17.63 9.18
N LEU A 88 3.99 16.92 8.60
CA LEU A 88 4.00 15.47 8.42
C LEU A 88 4.12 15.11 6.93
N PRO A 89 5.32 14.68 6.47
CA PRO A 89 5.46 14.13 5.13
C PRO A 89 4.75 12.79 5.01
N VAL A 90 3.99 12.64 3.93
CA VAL A 90 3.22 11.46 3.57
C VAL A 90 3.59 11.03 2.16
N ASN A 91 4.25 9.88 2.06
CA ASN A 91 4.72 9.32 0.78
C ASN A 91 3.65 8.44 0.10
N TYR A 92 2.40 8.51 0.55
CA TYR A 92 1.27 7.86 -0.07
C TYR A 92 0.64 8.78 -1.11
N LYS A 93 0.67 8.36 -2.38
CA LYS A 93 0.18 9.16 -3.50
C LYS A 93 -1.30 8.90 -3.70
N LEU A 94 -2.10 9.97 -3.64
CA LEU A 94 -3.54 9.87 -3.86
C LEU A 94 -3.85 9.67 -5.35
N ARG A 95 -4.92 8.92 -5.66
CA ARG A 95 -5.41 8.75 -7.03
C ARG A 95 -6.10 10.04 -7.45
N SER A 96 -5.91 10.45 -8.71
CA SER A 96 -6.71 11.53 -9.31
C SER A 96 -8.19 11.16 -9.34
N ASP A 97 -9.05 12.17 -9.19
CA ASP A 97 -10.52 12.04 -9.28
C ASP A 97 -11.10 10.94 -8.38
N TYR A 98 -10.59 10.84 -7.15
CA TYR A 98 -11.01 9.86 -6.16
C TYR A 98 -11.35 10.52 -4.81
N THR A 99 -12.16 9.84 -4.01
CA THR A 99 -12.55 10.28 -2.66
C THR A 99 -11.89 9.44 -1.59
N TYR A 100 -11.48 10.10 -0.50
CA TYR A 100 -10.79 9.50 0.62
C TYR A 100 -11.37 10.00 1.93
N ASP A 101 -11.32 9.14 2.95
CA ASP A 101 -11.60 9.55 4.32
C ASP A 101 -10.29 9.67 5.08
N PHE A 102 -10.18 10.66 5.94
CA PHE A 102 -9.01 10.91 6.75
C PHE A 102 -9.40 10.90 8.22
N GLN A 103 -8.64 10.13 9.01
CA GLN A 103 -8.71 10.16 10.45
C GLN A 103 -7.43 10.79 10.99
N ILE A 104 -7.58 11.83 11.81
CA ILE A 104 -6.48 12.53 12.48
C ILE A 104 -6.64 12.34 13.98
N ASP A 105 -5.74 11.56 14.57
CA ASP A 105 -5.73 11.25 15.99
C ASP A 105 -4.67 12.09 16.71
N PHE A 106 -5.09 12.77 17.77
CA PHE A 106 -4.23 13.60 18.61
C PHE A 106 -3.98 12.91 19.94
N PHE A 107 -2.72 12.56 20.19
CA PHE A 107 -2.28 11.91 21.42
C PHE A 107 -1.53 12.88 22.32
N GLY A 108 -1.87 12.90 23.60
CA GLY A 108 -1.26 13.78 24.59
C GLY A 108 -0.94 13.05 25.89
N THR A 109 -0.17 13.68 26.76
CA THR A 109 0.28 13.08 28.03
C THR A 109 -0.89 12.57 28.88
N VAL A 110 -0.78 11.34 29.36
CA VAL A 110 -1.74 10.78 30.32
C VAL A 110 -1.33 11.21 31.73
N GLY A 111 -2.22 11.88 32.45
CA GLY A 111 -1.99 12.21 33.85
C GLY A 111 -1.87 10.95 34.72
N LYS A 112 -1.05 11.00 35.79
CA LYS A 112 -0.80 9.86 36.70
C LYS A 112 -2.08 9.18 37.20
N GLY A 113 -3.15 9.95 37.46
CA GLY A 113 -4.44 9.40 37.87
C GLY A 113 -5.07 8.47 36.81
N LYS A 114 -5.10 8.90 35.54
CA LYS A 114 -5.62 8.09 34.44
C LYS A 114 -4.73 6.87 34.15
N GLN A 115 -3.41 7.00 34.31
CA GLN A 115 -2.49 5.87 34.17
C GLN A 115 -2.73 4.81 35.25
N ASN A 116 -2.96 5.23 36.50
CA ASN A 116 -3.33 4.32 37.58
C ASN A 116 -4.69 3.65 37.35
N GLU A 117 -5.66 4.38 36.81
CA GLU A 117 -6.96 3.82 36.44
C GLU A 117 -6.82 2.75 35.33
N LEU A 118 -6.04 3.04 34.29
CA LEU A 118 -5.72 2.08 33.23
C LEU A 118 -5.06 0.82 33.79
N ARG A 119 -4.07 0.99 34.66
CA ARG A 119 -3.39 -0.11 35.36
C ARG A 119 -4.39 -0.98 36.11
N GLN A 120 -5.24 -0.37 36.94
CA GLN A 120 -6.26 -1.10 37.70
C GLN A 120 -7.23 -1.83 36.78
N ARG A 121 -7.67 -1.18 35.69
CA ARG A 121 -8.57 -1.78 34.70
C ARG A 121 -7.93 -3.01 34.05
N MET A 122 -6.68 -2.90 33.59
CA MET A 122 -5.95 -4.03 32.99
C MET A 122 -5.81 -5.20 33.98
N VAL A 123 -5.35 -4.94 35.21
CA VAL A 123 -5.21 -5.97 36.25
C VAL A 123 -6.56 -6.64 36.56
N ASN A 124 -7.61 -5.84 36.75
CA ASN A 124 -8.94 -6.35 37.05
C ASN A 124 -9.51 -7.18 35.89
N THR A 125 -9.33 -6.74 34.64
CA THR A 125 -9.77 -7.49 33.45
C THR A 125 -9.05 -8.83 33.34
N LEU A 126 -7.73 -8.86 33.54
CA LEU A 126 -6.95 -10.10 33.51
C LEU A 126 -7.36 -11.06 34.64
N ASN A 127 -7.57 -10.53 35.85
CA ASN A 127 -8.01 -11.31 37.01
C ASN A 127 -9.43 -11.87 36.81
N ALA A 128 -10.37 -11.04 36.34
CA ALA A 128 -11.73 -11.48 36.03
C ALA A 128 -11.75 -12.55 34.94
N TYR A 129 -10.89 -12.41 33.91
CA TYR A 129 -10.73 -13.44 32.90
C TYR A 129 -10.20 -14.75 33.48
N LEU A 130 -9.18 -14.70 34.37
CA LEU A 130 -8.70 -15.88 35.07
C LEU A 130 -9.78 -16.54 35.94
N GLU A 131 -10.55 -15.74 36.68
CA GLU A 131 -11.66 -16.20 37.53
C GLU A 131 -12.76 -16.88 36.71
N ALA A 132 -13.13 -16.30 35.56
CA ALA A 132 -14.09 -16.90 34.64
C ALA A 132 -13.63 -18.26 34.09
N LYS A 133 -12.31 -18.51 34.05
CA LYS A 133 -11.75 -19.81 33.67
C LYS A 133 -11.62 -20.77 34.86
N GLN A 134 -11.93 -20.40 36.10
CA GLN A 134 -11.82 -21.33 37.23
C GLN A 134 -12.93 -22.39 37.25
N LYS A 135 -12.55 -23.63 37.56
CA LYS A 135 -13.40 -24.77 37.92
C LYS A 135 -13.19 -25.12 39.39
N ASP A 136 -14.26 -25.49 40.08
CA ASP A 136 -14.28 -25.94 41.48
C ASP A 136 -13.58 -24.97 42.46
N GLY A 137 -13.67 -23.66 42.19
CA GLY A 137 -13.22 -22.59 43.09
C GLY A 137 -11.71 -22.40 43.27
N ALA A 138 -10.86 -23.14 42.53
CA ALA A 138 -9.40 -22.96 42.62
C ALA A 138 -8.60 -23.43 41.39
N SER A 139 -9.21 -24.08 40.40
CA SER A 139 -8.49 -24.76 39.30
C SER A 139 -8.76 -24.08 37.96
N ILE A 140 -7.77 -23.47 37.33
CA ILE A 140 -7.96 -22.83 36.00
C ILE A 140 -8.23 -23.89 34.92
N ASP A 141 -9.32 -23.78 34.19
CA ASP A 141 -9.62 -24.61 33.04
C ASP A 141 -8.71 -24.24 31.86
N PHE A 142 -7.75 -25.11 31.58
CA PHE A 142 -6.83 -24.98 30.44
C PHE A 142 -7.45 -25.55 29.15
N ALA A 143 -8.74 -25.34 28.92
CA ALA A 143 -9.42 -25.83 27.71
C ALA A 143 -8.84 -25.16 26.45
N GLY A 144 -7.88 -25.84 25.82
CA GLY A 144 -7.08 -25.36 24.69
C GLY A 144 -5.64 -24.94 25.03
N GLY A 145 -5.17 -25.22 26.24
CA GLY A 145 -3.76 -25.10 26.68
C GLY A 145 -3.33 -23.70 27.13
N ALA A 146 -2.18 -23.64 27.82
CA ALA A 146 -1.56 -22.40 28.32
C ALA A 146 -1.37 -21.30 27.25
N LYS A 147 -1.04 -21.69 26.02
CA LYS A 147 -0.82 -20.77 24.89
C LYS A 147 -2.09 -20.01 24.50
N LYS A 148 -3.24 -20.69 24.51
CA LYS A 148 -4.52 -20.08 24.16
C LYS A 148 -4.94 -19.03 25.19
N LEU A 149 -4.79 -19.33 26.49
CA LEU A 149 -5.06 -18.39 27.57
C LEU A 149 -4.21 -17.12 27.44
N THR A 150 -2.90 -17.29 27.23
CA THR A 150 -1.98 -16.14 27.08
C THR A 150 -2.37 -15.27 25.88
N ARG A 151 -2.74 -15.89 24.75
CA ARG A 151 -3.21 -15.16 23.57
C ARG A 151 -4.50 -14.38 23.83
N GLU A 152 -5.51 -15.02 24.42
CA GLU A 152 -6.79 -14.35 24.77
C GLU A 152 -6.55 -13.18 25.75
N MET A 153 -5.62 -13.31 26.70
CA MET A 153 -5.24 -12.21 27.59
C MET A 153 -4.54 -11.07 26.83
N ASN A 154 -3.63 -11.38 25.90
CA ASN A 154 -3.01 -10.37 25.05
C ASN A 154 -4.03 -9.62 24.19
N GLU A 155 -5.05 -10.33 23.67
CA GLU A 155 -6.16 -9.72 22.93
C GLU A 155 -6.95 -8.71 23.80
N LEU A 156 -7.27 -9.07 25.05
CA LEU A 156 -7.92 -8.16 26.01
C LEU A 156 -7.06 -6.93 26.33
N LEU A 157 -5.75 -7.12 26.51
CA LEU A 157 -4.83 -6.00 26.73
C LEU A 157 -4.73 -5.09 25.51
N ALA A 158 -4.67 -5.67 24.31
CA ALA A 158 -4.63 -4.91 23.07
C ALA A 158 -5.88 -4.04 22.90
N GLU A 159 -7.06 -4.57 23.24
CA GLU A 159 -8.32 -3.82 23.23
C GLU A 159 -8.26 -2.62 24.18
N LEU A 160 -7.87 -2.84 25.45
CA LEU A 160 -7.76 -1.77 26.45
C LEU A 160 -6.71 -0.71 26.10
N LEU A 161 -5.66 -1.08 25.36
CA LEU A 161 -4.59 -0.19 24.93
C LEU A 161 -4.88 0.53 23.60
N THR A 162 -6.00 0.26 22.94
CA THR A 162 -6.40 0.92 21.69
C THR A 162 -6.34 2.45 21.75
N PRO A 163 -6.84 3.14 22.80
CA PRO A 163 -6.80 4.60 22.86
C PRO A 163 -5.44 5.15 23.33
N TYR A 164 -4.40 4.31 23.41
CA TYR A 164 -3.08 4.69 23.90
C TYR A 164 -1.99 4.42 22.87
N GLN A 165 -0.94 5.23 22.90
CA GLN A 165 0.24 5.09 22.07
C GLN A 165 1.49 5.45 22.87
N ALA A 166 2.60 4.74 22.64
CA ALA A 166 3.88 5.13 23.20
C ALA A 166 4.43 6.39 22.53
N ARG A 167 4.98 7.32 23.33
CA ARG A 167 5.62 8.55 22.82
C ARG A 167 6.75 8.25 21.84
N THR A 168 7.57 7.25 22.16
CA THR A 168 8.67 6.75 21.32
C THR A 168 8.28 5.42 20.70
N GLY A 169 8.63 5.19 19.43
CA GLY A 169 8.31 3.94 18.74
C GLY A 169 8.83 2.69 19.46
N GLY A 170 8.16 1.56 19.24
CA GLY A 170 8.57 0.25 19.76
C GLY A 170 8.16 0.00 21.23
N TRP A 171 6.86 -0.22 21.45
CA TRP A 171 6.33 -0.74 22.71
C TRP A 171 5.77 -2.15 22.54
N ASN A 172 6.13 -3.05 23.44
CA ASN A 172 5.54 -4.39 23.48
C ASN A 172 4.26 -4.36 24.32
N ARG A 173 3.11 -4.57 23.68
CA ARG A 173 1.78 -4.59 24.31
C ARG A 173 1.41 -5.95 24.90
N GLU A 174 2.27 -6.95 24.71
CA GLU A 174 2.00 -8.34 25.05
C GLU A 174 2.64 -8.73 26.37
N LEU A 175 2.00 -9.68 27.05
CA LEU A 175 2.53 -10.40 28.19
C LEU A 175 3.80 -11.16 27.78
N SER A 176 4.78 -11.21 28.69
CA SER A 176 6.03 -11.93 28.42
C SER A 176 5.85 -13.45 28.44
N ASP A 177 6.86 -14.16 27.92
CA ASP A 177 6.92 -15.63 27.98
C ASP A 177 6.93 -16.19 29.42
N LEU A 178 7.20 -15.34 30.43
CA LEU A 178 7.11 -15.73 31.84
C LEU A 178 5.68 -16.15 32.21
N VAL A 179 4.68 -15.44 31.70
CA VAL A 179 3.26 -15.73 31.88
C VAL A 179 2.92 -17.09 31.27
N LEU A 180 3.37 -17.32 30.04
CA LEU A 180 3.17 -18.60 29.37
C LEU A 180 3.81 -19.75 30.16
N LEU A 181 5.08 -19.58 30.57
CA LEU A 181 5.81 -20.59 31.35
C LEU A 181 5.11 -20.89 32.68
N LYS A 182 4.56 -19.87 33.35
CA LYS A 182 3.80 -20.05 34.60
C LYS A 182 2.52 -20.85 34.35
N PHE A 183 1.77 -20.53 33.30
CA PHE A 183 0.59 -21.31 32.91
C PHE A 183 0.93 -22.76 32.56
N GLU A 184 2.00 -23.01 31.81
CA GLU A 184 2.45 -24.38 31.50
C GLU A 184 2.83 -25.16 32.75
N ARG A 185 3.45 -24.51 33.75
CA ARG A 185 3.76 -25.14 35.04
C ARG A 185 2.49 -25.45 35.83
N MET A 186 1.50 -24.55 35.85
CA MET A 186 0.21 -24.79 36.51
C MET A 186 -0.56 -25.92 35.84
N GLU A 187 -0.53 -26.00 34.50
CA GLU A 187 -1.13 -27.08 33.72
C GLU A 187 -0.48 -28.44 34.06
N LYS A 188 0.86 -28.51 34.11
CA LYS A 188 1.60 -29.73 34.48
C LYS A 188 1.45 -30.10 35.96
N ALA A 189 1.42 -29.12 36.87
CA ALA A 189 1.32 -29.36 38.32
C ALA A 189 0.01 -30.05 38.71
N LYS A 190 -1.07 -29.85 37.95
CA LYS A 190 -2.30 -30.65 38.08
C LYS A 190 -2.08 -32.15 37.93
N MET A 191 -1.02 -32.56 37.22
CA MET A 191 -0.71 -33.96 36.93
C MET A 191 0.18 -34.61 38.00
N THR A 192 0.82 -33.85 38.90
CA THR A 192 1.82 -34.40 39.83
C THR A 192 1.71 -33.74 41.20
N VAL A 193 1.01 -34.39 42.12
CA VAL A 193 0.98 -33.96 43.54
C VAL A 193 1.56 -35.08 44.39
N GLY A 194 2.78 -34.86 44.88
CA GLY A 194 3.40 -35.69 45.92
C GLY A 194 2.64 -35.50 47.22
N TYR A 195 2.15 -36.59 47.79
CA TYR A 195 1.45 -36.61 49.08
C TYR A 195 2.25 -37.51 50.02
N ASP A 196 2.70 -36.97 51.15
CA ASP A 196 3.27 -37.79 52.22
C ASP A 196 2.12 -38.42 53.01
N LYS A 197 2.04 -39.76 52.97
CA LYS A 197 0.97 -40.54 53.62
C LYS A 197 1.05 -40.51 55.14
N ARG A 198 2.08 -39.88 55.72
CA ARG A 198 2.35 -39.85 57.16
C ARG A 198 1.76 -38.65 57.90
N ASP A 199 1.22 -37.67 57.19
CA ASP A 199 0.52 -36.53 57.81
C ASP A 199 -0.97 -36.86 58.00
N THR A 200 -1.43 -36.90 59.25
CA THR A 200 -2.81 -37.21 59.64
C THR A 200 -3.71 -35.97 59.77
N THR A 201 -3.17 -34.76 59.58
CA THR A 201 -3.89 -33.50 59.84
C THR A 201 -4.47 -32.82 58.60
N ALA A 202 -3.98 -33.15 57.40
CA ALA A 202 -4.47 -32.58 56.14
C ALA A 202 -4.78 -33.70 55.14
N THR A 203 -5.96 -33.66 54.52
CA THR A 203 -6.26 -34.61 53.45
C THR A 203 -5.47 -34.24 52.19
N LYS A 204 -5.24 -35.23 51.32
CA LYS A 204 -4.61 -35.02 50.01
C LYS A 204 -5.31 -33.92 49.20
N ASP A 205 -6.62 -33.76 49.36
CA ASP A 205 -7.40 -32.76 48.65
C ASP A 205 -7.28 -31.36 49.25
N ASP A 206 -7.04 -31.24 50.56
CA ASP A 206 -6.73 -29.96 51.22
C ASP A 206 -5.38 -29.41 50.73
N VAL A 207 -4.34 -30.24 50.72
CA VAL A 207 -3.01 -29.85 50.21
C VAL A 207 -3.07 -29.43 48.73
N ARG A 208 -3.86 -30.16 47.92
CA ARG A 208 -4.11 -29.80 46.52
C ARG A 208 -4.86 -28.49 46.37
N LYS A 209 -5.81 -28.20 47.25
CA LYS A 209 -6.58 -26.96 47.22
C LYS A 209 -5.70 -25.77 47.60
N ILE A 210 -4.91 -25.89 48.67
CA ILE A 210 -3.97 -24.86 49.12
C ILE A 210 -2.95 -24.55 48.02
N ASN A 211 -2.29 -25.57 47.46
CA ASN A 211 -1.31 -25.37 46.37
C ASN A 211 -1.93 -24.69 45.14
N ARG A 212 -3.19 -25.00 44.80
CA ARG A 212 -3.90 -24.35 43.68
C ARG A 212 -4.19 -22.87 43.96
N ILE A 213 -4.63 -22.55 45.17
CA ILE A 213 -4.87 -21.17 45.61
C ILE A 213 -3.57 -20.37 45.57
N THR A 214 -2.47 -20.92 46.10
CA THR A 214 -1.15 -20.27 46.07
C THR A 214 -0.66 -20.03 44.64
N GLN A 215 -0.77 -21.02 43.75
CA GLN A 215 -0.36 -20.86 42.35
C GLN A 215 -1.18 -19.80 41.60
N LEU A 216 -2.47 -19.70 41.91
CA LEU A 216 -3.34 -18.66 41.34
C LEU A 216 -2.94 -17.27 41.85
N ALA A 217 -2.72 -17.12 43.16
CA ALA A 217 -2.27 -15.85 43.74
C ALA A 217 -0.94 -15.39 43.13
N GLU A 218 0.05 -16.30 43.02
CA GLU A 218 1.32 -16.02 42.36
C GLU A 218 1.14 -15.63 40.87
N MET A 219 0.18 -16.23 40.17
CA MET A 219 -0.13 -15.87 38.79
C MET A 219 -0.70 -14.45 38.70
N GLN A 220 -1.62 -14.09 39.59
CA GLN A 220 -2.21 -12.74 39.64
C GLN A 220 -1.13 -11.69 39.94
N GLU A 221 -0.17 -11.98 40.81
CA GLU A 221 0.97 -11.11 41.08
C GLU A 221 1.87 -10.94 39.85
N ILE A 222 2.19 -12.02 39.14
CA ILE A 222 2.97 -11.96 37.89
C ILE A 222 2.25 -11.11 36.85
N LEU A 223 0.93 -11.28 36.70
CA LEU A 223 0.15 -10.48 35.75
C LEU A 223 0.15 -8.99 36.13
N ALA A 224 0.02 -8.66 37.42
CA ALA A 224 0.12 -7.28 37.86
C ALA A 224 1.50 -6.66 37.55
N ALA A 225 2.57 -7.41 37.78
CA ALA A 225 3.93 -6.98 37.44
C ALA A 225 4.15 -6.82 35.93
N GLU A 226 3.56 -7.70 35.10
CA GLU A 226 3.59 -7.56 33.65
C GLU A 226 2.80 -6.36 33.15
N VAL A 227 1.65 -6.06 33.75
CA VAL A 227 0.92 -4.81 33.47
C VAL A 227 1.79 -3.60 33.79
N ASP A 228 2.49 -3.60 34.93
CA ASP A 228 3.42 -2.54 35.29
C ASP A 228 4.56 -2.40 34.28
N ARG A 229 5.10 -3.52 33.79
CA ARG A 229 6.10 -3.51 32.71
C ARG A 229 5.55 -2.91 31.43
N ILE A 230 4.35 -3.30 31.01
CA ILE A 230 3.70 -2.79 29.78
C ILE A 230 3.46 -1.28 29.91
N LEU A 231 3.05 -0.81 31.09
CA LEU A 231 2.75 0.61 31.35
C LEU A 231 3.97 1.45 31.76
N SER A 232 5.16 0.86 31.79
CA SER A 232 6.40 1.55 32.19
C SER A 232 6.93 2.55 31.14
N VAL A 233 6.39 2.52 29.93
CA VAL A 233 6.73 3.46 28.86
C VAL A 233 5.95 4.76 28.99
N ASP A 234 6.45 5.83 28.37
CA ASP A 234 5.74 7.10 28.28
C ASP A 234 4.51 6.96 27.38
N LEU A 235 3.36 6.74 28.02
CA LEU A 235 2.07 6.59 27.35
C LEU A 235 1.39 7.92 27.09
N LEU A 236 0.95 8.06 25.85
CA LEU A 236 0.07 9.11 25.40
C LEU A 236 -1.32 8.52 25.22
N GLY A 237 -2.32 9.27 25.66
CA GLY A 237 -3.72 8.92 25.50
C GLY A 237 -4.33 9.76 24.39
N LEU A 238 -5.24 9.14 23.64
CA LEU A 238 -6.06 9.82 22.65
C LEU A 238 -6.86 10.94 23.34
N GLN A 239 -6.61 12.17 22.93
CA GLN A 239 -7.29 13.36 23.46
C GLN A 239 -8.42 13.81 22.55
N ASP A 240 -8.19 13.74 21.23
CA ASP A 240 -9.13 14.15 20.21
C ASP A 240 -8.93 13.29 18.96
N ALA A 241 -10.00 13.07 18.22
CA ALA A 241 -10.00 12.36 16.96
C ALA A 241 -10.89 13.12 15.98
N ARG A 242 -10.35 13.42 14.81
CA ARG A 242 -11.04 14.17 13.76
C ARG A 242 -11.19 13.29 12.54
N LEU A 243 -12.44 13.09 12.14
CA LEU A 243 -12.80 12.36 10.93
C LEU A 243 -13.19 13.37 9.85
N ILE A 244 -12.66 13.18 8.65
CA ILE A 244 -12.94 14.00 7.47
C ILE A 244 -13.33 13.04 6.36
N ASP A 245 -14.62 13.00 6.05
CA ASP A 245 -15.20 12.05 5.11
C ASP A 245 -15.28 12.63 3.69
N ASP A 246 -15.23 11.74 2.69
CA ASP A 246 -15.53 12.03 1.29
C ASP A 246 -14.71 13.18 0.68
N TYR A 247 -13.45 13.32 1.08
CA TYR A 247 -12.59 14.40 0.59
C TYR A 247 -12.04 14.06 -0.81
N THR A 248 -12.28 14.94 -1.78
CA THR A 248 -11.92 14.71 -3.19
C THR A 248 -10.48 15.12 -3.50
N THR A 249 -9.87 14.44 -4.46
CA THR A 249 -8.59 14.83 -5.07
C THR A 249 -8.80 15.60 -6.37
N GLU A 250 -7.82 16.41 -6.76
CA GLU A 250 -7.80 17.09 -8.05
C GLU A 250 -7.94 16.10 -9.23
N ARG A 251 -8.60 16.56 -10.28
CA ARG A 251 -8.71 15.82 -11.54
C ARG A 251 -7.53 16.18 -12.43
N LYS A 252 -6.65 15.22 -12.68
CA LYS A 252 -5.56 15.37 -13.65
C LYS A 252 -6.03 15.05 -15.07
N PRO A 253 -5.64 15.86 -16.07
CA PRO A 253 -6.01 15.61 -17.45
C PRO A 253 -5.39 14.29 -17.93
N GLY A 254 -6.13 13.58 -18.79
CA GLY A 254 -5.60 12.42 -19.49
C GLY A 254 -4.39 12.80 -20.35
N SER A 255 -3.53 11.82 -20.63
CA SER A 255 -2.43 12.00 -21.57
C SER A 255 -2.66 11.18 -22.83
N LEU A 256 -2.44 11.80 -23.99
CA LEU A 256 -2.35 11.13 -25.27
C LEU A 256 -0.90 11.20 -25.71
N ALA A 257 -0.37 10.09 -26.22
CA ALA A 257 1.00 10.08 -26.70
C ALA A 257 1.06 10.03 -28.22
N LEU A 258 2.04 10.71 -28.79
CA LEU A 258 2.47 10.50 -30.17
C LEU A 258 3.63 9.52 -30.15
N ASN A 259 3.53 8.49 -30.98
CA ASN A 259 4.55 7.47 -31.18
C ASN A 259 5.09 7.60 -32.59
N LEU A 260 6.42 7.67 -32.72
CA LEU A 260 7.13 7.68 -33.98
C LEU A 260 8.21 6.61 -33.92
N GLY A 261 8.23 5.69 -34.87
CA GLY A 261 9.10 4.53 -34.79
C GLY A 261 9.45 3.93 -36.13
N TYR A 262 10.17 2.83 -36.05
CA TYR A 262 10.49 1.97 -37.18
C TYR A 262 10.18 0.53 -36.78
N GLY A 263 9.48 -0.19 -37.63
CA GLY A 263 8.98 -1.52 -37.31
C GLY A 263 8.84 -2.38 -38.54
N GLY A 264 8.72 -3.68 -38.32
CA GLY A 264 8.50 -4.65 -39.37
C GLY A 264 7.29 -5.53 -39.10
N ALA A 265 6.66 -5.96 -40.19
CA ALA A 265 5.55 -6.89 -40.19
C ALA A 265 5.93 -8.16 -40.94
N PHE A 266 5.45 -9.29 -40.43
CA PHE A 266 5.63 -10.58 -41.10
C PHE A 266 4.70 -10.67 -42.31
N LEU A 267 5.23 -10.81 -43.52
CA LEU A 267 4.43 -10.84 -44.74
C LEU A 267 4.01 -12.27 -45.10
N SER A 268 4.98 -13.19 -45.16
CA SER A 268 4.81 -14.59 -45.56
C SER A 268 6.00 -15.46 -45.12
N GLY A 269 5.83 -16.80 -45.11
CA GLY A 269 6.90 -17.78 -44.83
C GLY A 269 6.73 -18.58 -43.53
N SER A 270 7.82 -19.13 -43.00
CA SER A 270 7.89 -19.85 -41.72
C SER A 270 8.92 -19.20 -40.78
N LEU A 271 8.96 -19.58 -39.49
CA LEU A 271 9.99 -19.09 -38.56
C LEU A 271 11.38 -19.62 -38.98
N GLY A 272 12.10 -18.84 -39.78
CA GLY A 272 13.44 -19.14 -40.30
C GLY A 272 13.70 -18.53 -41.68
N ASP A 273 12.72 -18.69 -42.59
CA ASP A 273 12.77 -18.24 -43.99
C ASP A 273 11.61 -17.25 -44.31
N GLY A 274 11.25 -16.44 -43.31
CA GLY A 274 10.15 -15.47 -43.40
C GLY A 274 10.53 -14.23 -44.20
N THR A 275 9.59 -13.71 -44.98
CA THR A 275 9.68 -12.38 -45.59
C THR A 275 9.08 -11.35 -44.65
N TYR A 276 9.82 -10.27 -44.40
CA TYR A 276 9.41 -9.18 -43.52
C TYR A 276 9.43 -7.87 -44.28
N GLY A 277 8.35 -7.10 -44.17
CA GLY A 277 8.30 -5.71 -44.61
C GLY A 277 8.69 -4.81 -43.45
N SER A 278 9.41 -3.72 -43.71
CA SER A 278 9.76 -2.74 -42.67
C SER A 278 9.62 -1.32 -43.15
N ALA A 279 9.03 -0.46 -42.32
CA ALA A 279 8.82 0.94 -42.64
C ALA A 279 8.77 1.79 -41.36
N PRO A 280 9.04 3.11 -41.47
CA PRO A 280 8.74 4.03 -40.38
C PRO A 280 7.24 4.08 -40.14
N TYR A 281 6.82 4.32 -38.88
CA TYR A 281 5.41 4.43 -38.52
C TYR A 281 5.16 5.57 -37.55
N ALA A 282 3.93 6.08 -37.57
CA ALA A 282 3.43 7.11 -36.68
C ALA A 282 2.06 6.74 -36.13
N GLY A 283 1.81 7.05 -34.86
CA GLY A 283 0.51 6.75 -34.25
C GLY A 283 0.27 7.46 -32.94
N ILE A 284 -0.91 7.19 -32.39
CA ILE A 284 -1.34 7.69 -31.09
C ILE A 284 -1.37 6.55 -30.07
N GLY A 285 -1.08 6.89 -28.81
CA GLY A 285 -1.01 5.94 -27.71
C GLY A 285 -1.80 6.37 -26.49
N LEU A 286 -2.66 5.48 -26.01
CA LEU A 286 -3.41 5.61 -24.77
C LEU A 286 -2.73 4.79 -23.66
N PRO A 287 -2.24 5.42 -22.58
CA PRO A 287 -1.72 4.71 -21.42
C PRO A 287 -2.74 3.74 -20.82
N LEU A 288 -2.32 2.50 -20.55
CA LEU A 288 -3.18 1.50 -19.92
C LEU A 288 -3.25 1.65 -18.39
N GLY A 289 -2.37 2.46 -17.81
CA GLY A 289 -2.31 2.66 -16.37
C GLY A 289 -1.76 4.02 -15.98
N ASN A 290 -2.10 4.42 -14.76
CA ASN A 290 -1.53 5.60 -14.13
C ASN A 290 -0.02 5.37 -13.92
N ARG A 291 0.80 6.36 -14.30
CA ARG A 291 2.26 6.24 -14.18
C ARG A 291 2.76 6.17 -12.75
N VAL A 292 2.01 6.77 -11.84
CA VAL A 292 2.38 6.90 -10.44
C VAL A 292 1.87 5.71 -9.62
N LEU A 293 0.67 5.22 -9.95
CA LEU A 293 -0.06 4.24 -9.13
C LEU A 293 -0.26 2.87 -9.78
N GLY A 294 0.04 2.73 -11.08
CA GLY A 294 -0.11 1.47 -11.81
C GLY A 294 0.94 0.43 -11.41
N THR A 295 0.60 -0.85 -11.58
CA THR A 295 1.58 -1.94 -11.45
C THR A 295 2.71 -1.77 -12.45
N LYS A 296 3.88 -2.39 -12.20
CA LYS A 296 5.08 -2.24 -13.06
C LYS A 296 4.77 -2.44 -14.54
N PHE A 297 3.90 -3.39 -14.87
CA PHE A 297 3.48 -3.66 -16.25
C PHE A 297 2.59 -2.54 -16.80
N PHE A 298 1.44 -2.27 -16.17
CA PHE A 298 0.47 -1.29 -16.68
C PHE A 298 0.98 0.15 -16.69
N ARG A 299 1.89 0.49 -15.77
CA ARG A 299 2.59 1.78 -15.75
C ARG A 299 3.41 2.04 -17.02
N ASN A 300 3.96 0.97 -17.60
CA ASN A 300 4.85 1.01 -18.74
C ASN A 300 4.16 0.62 -20.05
N ALA A 301 2.91 0.15 -20.00
CA ALA A 301 2.16 -0.33 -21.15
C ALA A 301 1.17 0.70 -21.69
N SER A 302 0.91 0.67 -22.99
CA SER A 302 -0.08 1.52 -23.66
C SER A 302 -0.69 0.81 -24.85
N LEU A 303 -1.95 1.13 -25.14
CA LEU A 303 -2.58 0.74 -26.38
C LEU A 303 -2.22 1.76 -27.44
N VAL A 304 -1.73 1.30 -28.59
CA VAL A 304 -1.32 2.17 -29.69
C VAL A 304 -2.04 1.82 -30.97
N ALA A 305 -2.35 2.83 -31.77
CA ALA A 305 -2.88 2.68 -33.10
C ALA A 305 -2.29 3.75 -34.02
N GLY A 306 -2.02 3.40 -35.27
CA GLY A 306 -1.40 4.31 -36.21
C GLY A 306 -1.27 3.75 -37.61
N VAL A 307 -0.37 4.37 -38.37
CA VAL A 307 -0.14 4.09 -39.79
C VAL A 307 1.36 3.99 -40.05
N PHE A 308 1.77 3.06 -40.90
CA PHE A 308 3.10 3.04 -41.47
C PHE A 308 3.22 4.16 -42.51
N LEU A 309 4.32 4.91 -42.50
CA LEU A 309 4.49 6.07 -43.36
C LEU A 309 4.82 5.67 -44.79
N ASP A 310 5.39 4.48 -44.99
CA ASP A 310 5.74 3.92 -46.28
C ASP A 310 5.05 2.55 -46.48
N GLU A 311 4.97 2.13 -47.73
CA GLU A 311 4.55 0.80 -48.12
C GLU A 311 5.65 -0.23 -47.78
N PHE A 312 5.29 -1.50 -47.64
CA PHE A 312 6.28 -2.53 -47.33
C PHE A 312 6.90 -3.12 -48.60
N GLU A 313 8.22 -3.26 -48.62
CA GLU A 313 8.90 -4.01 -49.68
C GLU A 313 8.91 -5.51 -49.33
N GLY A 314 8.33 -6.35 -50.20
CA GLY A 314 8.43 -7.80 -50.11
C GLY A 314 9.76 -8.34 -50.65
N GLY A 315 10.04 -9.63 -50.41
CA GLY A 315 11.29 -10.30 -50.78
C GLY A 315 11.62 -10.28 -52.28
N ASP A 316 10.60 -10.09 -53.13
CA ASP A 316 10.73 -10.01 -54.59
C ASP A 316 10.74 -8.56 -55.12
N GLY A 317 10.83 -7.55 -54.24
CA GLY A 317 10.75 -6.13 -54.61
C GLY A 317 9.33 -5.63 -54.94
N GLN A 318 8.30 -6.39 -54.56
CA GLN A 318 6.90 -5.98 -54.71
C GLN A 318 6.46 -5.11 -53.52
N GLU A 319 5.73 -4.03 -53.81
CA GLU A 319 5.13 -3.14 -52.82
C GLU A 319 3.86 -3.78 -52.23
N VAL A 320 3.85 -3.95 -50.90
CA VAL A 320 2.73 -4.46 -50.13
C VAL A 320 2.03 -3.29 -49.43
N LYS A 321 0.76 -3.11 -49.76
CA LYS A 321 -0.05 -1.94 -49.36
C LYS A 321 -0.97 -2.24 -48.19
N GLY A 322 -1.47 -1.18 -47.57
CA GLY A 322 -2.56 -1.27 -46.58
C GLY A 322 -3.92 -1.58 -47.21
N PHE A 323 -4.83 -2.17 -46.43
CA PHE A 323 -6.16 -2.56 -46.91
C PHE A 323 -7.12 -1.38 -47.13
N LEU A 324 -7.10 -0.38 -46.24
CA LEU A 324 -8.06 0.74 -46.23
C LEU A 324 -7.52 1.99 -46.91
N ILE A 325 -6.25 2.28 -46.63
CA ILE A 325 -5.46 3.31 -47.27
C ILE A 325 -4.23 2.58 -47.79
N ASP A 326 -3.60 3.05 -48.85
CA ASP A 326 -2.44 2.39 -49.47
C ASP A 326 -1.25 2.17 -48.49
N LYS A 327 -1.36 2.71 -47.27
CA LYS A 327 -0.43 2.54 -46.15
C LYS A 327 -0.94 1.54 -45.10
N PRO A 328 -0.11 0.61 -44.63
CA PRO A 328 -0.48 -0.33 -43.58
C PRO A 328 -0.94 0.37 -42.29
N LEU A 329 -2.07 -0.07 -41.71
CA LEU A 329 -2.56 0.42 -40.42
C LEU A 329 -2.23 -0.58 -39.33
N TYR A 330 -1.82 -0.10 -38.16
CA TYR A 330 -1.45 -0.96 -37.04
C TYR A 330 -2.24 -0.67 -35.77
N VAL A 331 -2.42 -1.70 -34.96
CA VAL A 331 -2.88 -1.63 -33.59
C VAL A 331 -2.04 -2.57 -32.73
N GLY A 332 -1.64 -2.14 -31.54
CA GLY A 332 -0.74 -2.95 -30.72
C GLY A 332 -0.60 -2.47 -29.29
N LEU A 333 0.27 -3.18 -28.58
CA LEU A 333 0.73 -2.84 -27.26
C LEU A 333 2.13 -2.24 -27.36
N ASP A 334 2.27 -1.08 -26.74
CA ASP A 334 3.52 -0.35 -26.58
C ASP A 334 4.01 -0.53 -25.14
N TYR A 335 5.25 -0.97 -24.97
CA TYR A 335 5.87 -1.20 -23.67
C TYR A 335 7.18 -0.44 -23.55
N LYS A 336 7.28 0.42 -22.52
CA LYS A 336 8.49 1.20 -22.24
C LYS A 336 9.64 0.28 -21.81
N LEU A 337 10.70 0.25 -22.60
CA LEU A 337 11.94 -0.45 -22.26
C LEU A 337 12.82 0.42 -21.36
N PHE A 338 13.17 1.62 -21.83
CA PHE A 338 13.96 2.60 -21.08
C PHE A 338 13.71 4.02 -21.62
N GLN A 339 13.74 5.03 -20.73
CA GLN A 339 13.56 6.45 -21.10
C GLN A 339 12.39 6.73 -22.06
N PHE A 340 12.67 7.12 -23.31
CA PHE A 340 11.70 7.40 -24.37
C PHE A 340 11.61 6.28 -25.42
N VAL A 341 12.35 5.18 -25.25
CA VAL A 341 12.40 4.04 -26.17
C VAL A 341 11.41 2.96 -25.75
N HIS A 342 10.56 2.57 -26.68
CA HIS A 342 9.47 1.64 -26.45
C HIS A 342 9.46 0.49 -27.47
N LEU A 343 9.09 -0.70 -27.00
CA LEU A 343 8.82 -1.86 -27.83
C LEU A 343 7.33 -1.88 -28.19
N ASN A 344 7.04 -1.95 -29.48
CA ASN A 344 5.68 -2.04 -30.01
C ASN A 344 5.49 -3.45 -30.58
N ALA A 345 4.42 -4.12 -30.18
CA ALA A 345 4.05 -5.42 -30.71
C ALA A 345 2.54 -5.49 -30.89
N GLY A 346 2.09 -5.98 -32.04
CA GLY A 346 0.67 -6.03 -32.34
C GLY A 346 0.39 -6.63 -33.71
N ALA A 347 -0.65 -6.11 -34.35
CA ALA A 347 -1.04 -6.52 -35.68
C ALA A 347 -1.15 -5.32 -36.63
N THR A 348 -0.83 -5.55 -37.90
CA THR A 348 -1.02 -4.61 -38.99
C THR A 348 -1.99 -5.20 -40.02
N THR A 349 -2.74 -4.33 -40.68
CA THR A 349 -3.63 -4.69 -41.79
C THR A 349 -2.95 -4.41 -43.12
N LEU A 350 -3.06 -5.37 -44.04
CA LEU A 350 -2.48 -5.33 -45.38
C LEU A 350 -3.53 -5.73 -46.41
N ASP A 351 -3.39 -5.24 -47.63
CA ASP A 351 -4.18 -5.72 -48.77
C ASP A 351 -3.68 -7.11 -49.17
N GLY A 352 -4.50 -8.13 -48.96
CA GLY A 352 -4.13 -9.52 -49.26
C GLY A 352 -3.93 -9.79 -50.75
N ARG A 353 -4.35 -8.89 -51.64
CA ARG A 353 -4.08 -8.98 -53.10
C ARG A 353 -2.63 -8.65 -53.45
N THR A 354 -1.96 -7.90 -52.58
CA THR A 354 -0.53 -7.54 -52.74
C THR A 354 0.41 -8.55 -52.07
N LEU A 355 -0.13 -9.56 -51.39
CA LEU A 355 0.65 -10.60 -50.73
C LEU A 355 0.73 -11.85 -51.64
N ASN A 356 1.94 -12.23 -52.05
CA ASN A 356 2.19 -13.53 -52.69
C ASN A 356 2.00 -14.66 -51.66
N VAL A 357 0.77 -15.15 -51.51
CA VAL A 357 0.48 -16.37 -50.75
C VAL A 357 0.75 -17.56 -51.69
N MET A 358 1.85 -18.28 -51.45
CA MET A 358 2.00 -19.62 -52.02
C MET A 358 0.99 -20.57 -51.35
N ASP A 359 0.32 -21.34 -52.20
CA ASP A 359 -0.58 -22.48 -51.93
C ASP A 359 -2.05 -22.19 -51.57
N GLY A 360 -2.91 -22.26 -52.61
CA GLY A 360 -4.24 -22.86 -52.56
C GLY A 360 -5.37 -22.15 -51.79
N VAL A 361 -5.13 -21.03 -51.12
CA VAL A 361 -6.17 -20.29 -50.38
C VAL A 361 -6.45 -18.98 -51.10
N GLU A 362 -7.72 -18.73 -51.45
CA GLU A 362 -8.16 -17.47 -52.07
C GLU A 362 -7.56 -16.26 -51.34
N ALA A 363 -7.02 -15.31 -52.11
CA ALA A 363 -6.46 -14.07 -51.58
C ALA A 363 -7.55 -13.30 -50.84
N ASN A 364 -7.59 -13.48 -49.51
CA ASN A 364 -8.53 -12.80 -48.65
C ASN A 364 -8.23 -11.29 -48.74
N GLN A 365 -9.23 -10.47 -49.08
CA GLN A 365 -8.98 -9.05 -49.41
C GLN A 365 -8.27 -8.29 -48.26
N LEU A 366 -8.50 -8.73 -47.01
CA LEU A 366 -7.83 -8.21 -45.83
C LEU A 366 -6.91 -9.29 -45.25
N ALA A 367 -5.62 -8.94 -45.11
CA ALA A 367 -4.64 -9.75 -44.38
C ALA A 367 -4.25 -9.05 -43.08
N ILE A 368 -4.29 -9.80 -41.96
CA ILE A 368 -3.83 -9.34 -40.65
C ILE A 368 -2.51 -10.04 -40.34
N ARG A 369 -1.47 -9.27 -40.08
CA ARG A 369 -0.11 -9.77 -39.86
C ARG A 369 0.48 -9.26 -38.55
N PRO A 370 1.23 -10.09 -37.82
CA PRO A 370 1.90 -9.61 -36.61
C PRO A 370 2.99 -8.60 -37.00
N PHE A 371 3.14 -7.56 -36.19
CA PHE A 371 4.21 -6.57 -36.33
C PHE A 371 4.96 -6.40 -35.01
N VAL A 372 6.24 -6.05 -35.13
CA VAL A 372 7.09 -5.64 -34.02
C VAL A 372 7.91 -4.42 -34.44
N GLY A 373 8.09 -3.46 -33.53
CA GLY A 373 8.89 -2.27 -33.83
C GLY A 373 9.41 -1.58 -32.58
N LEU A 374 10.28 -0.60 -32.80
CA LEU A 374 10.77 0.32 -31.77
C LEU A 374 10.27 1.72 -32.06
N SER A 375 9.82 2.43 -31.03
CA SER A 375 9.40 3.83 -31.17
C SER A 375 9.99 4.73 -30.11
N ALA A 376 10.07 6.02 -30.47
CA ALA A 376 10.20 7.12 -29.56
C ALA A 376 8.81 7.69 -29.25
N ARG A 377 8.53 7.92 -27.97
CA ARG A 377 7.23 8.39 -27.51
C ARG A 377 7.29 9.77 -26.87
N ILE A 378 6.40 10.65 -27.32
CA ILE A 378 6.20 12.00 -26.76
C ILE A 378 4.80 12.06 -26.17
N ASN A 379 4.69 12.43 -24.90
CA ASN A 379 3.39 12.54 -24.22
C ASN A 379 2.88 13.97 -24.30
N LEU A 380 1.65 14.13 -24.77
CA LEU A 380 0.92 15.37 -24.78
C LEU A 380 -0.14 15.31 -23.68
N ALA A 381 -0.06 16.24 -22.73
CA ALA A 381 -1.15 16.44 -21.77
C ALA A 381 -2.32 17.06 -22.53
N LEU A 382 -3.43 16.34 -22.62
CA LEU A 382 -4.65 16.87 -23.22
C LEU A 382 -5.56 17.35 -22.11
N GLY A 383 -5.55 18.65 -21.86
CA GLY A 383 -6.64 19.31 -21.16
C GLY A 383 -7.87 19.31 -22.05
N LEU A 384 -8.60 18.19 -22.10
CA LEU A 384 -9.94 18.18 -22.68
C LEU A 384 -10.80 19.03 -21.75
N GLY A 385 -11.07 20.27 -22.16
CA GLY A 385 -11.84 21.21 -21.38
C GLY A 385 -13.26 20.69 -21.13
N LYS A 386 -13.47 20.11 -19.96
CA LYS A 386 -14.56 20.33 -19.00
C LYS A 386 -14.49 19.34 -17.85
#